data_AF-A0A183NYF2-F1
#
_entry.id   AF-A0A183NYF2-F1
#
_cell.length_a   1.000
_cell.length_b   1.000
_cell.length_c   1.000
_cell.angle_alpha   90.00
_cell.angle_beta   90.00
_cell.angle_gamma   90.00
#
_symmetry.space_group_name_H-M   'P 1'
#
loop_
_entity.id
_entity.type
_entity.pdbx_description
1 polymer ?
#
loop_
_entity_poly.entity_id
_entity_poly.type
_entity_poly.pdbx_seq_one_letter_code
_entity_poly.pdbx_strand_id
1 'polypeptide(L)' 'VIIKRQCNVIRVAFLLLKRISPGETSFLIGYTEEMLSLILRCVVKLEVQLVISKNDVIFRYV' A
#
# COMPACT_ATOMS: atom_id res chain seq x y z
N VAL A 1 2.05 -6.98 3.40
CA VAL A 1 0.81 -6.46 2.77
C VAL A 1 -0.35 -6.94 3.62
N ILE A 2 -1.22 -6.04 4.04
CA ILE A 2 -2.40 -6.30 4.86
C ILE A 2 -3.61 -5.95 3.99
N ILE A 3 -4.52 -6.89 3.80
CA ILE A 3 -5.73 -6.68 3.00
C ILE A 3 -6.92 -6.76 3.94
N LYS A 4 -7.69 -5.67 4.01
CA LYS A 4 -8.94 -5.61 4.77
C LYS A 4 -10.08 -5.33 3.80
N ARG A 5 -11.18 -6.05 3.94
CA ARG A 5 -12.40 -5.80 3.16
C ARG A 5 -13.51 -5.38 4.11
N GLN A 6 -14.11 -4.22 3.83
CA GLN A 6 -15.26 -3.71 4.56
C GLN A 6 -16.35 -3.35 3.55
N CYS A 7 -17.43 -4.12 3.56
CA CYS A 7 -18.50 -4.01 2.56
C CYS A 7 -17.93 -4.06 1.12
N ASN A 8 -18.24 -3.05 0.30
CA ASN A 8 -17.74 -2.91 -1.08
C ASN A 8 -16.42 -2.13 -1.20
N VAL A 9 -15.72 -1.92 -0.08
CA VAL A 9 -14.43 -1.22 -0.07
C VAL A 9 -13.33 -2.21 0.30
N ILE A 10 -12.32 -2.28 -0.56
CA ILE A 10 -11.10 -3.04 -0.30
C ILE A 10 -10.03 -2.05 0.14
N ARG A 11 -9.51 -2.21 1.35
CA ARG A 11 -8.37 -1.46 1.87
C ARG A 11 -7.13 -2.32 1.81
N VAL A 12 -6.15 -1.88 1.03
CA VAL A 12 -4.86 -2.54 0.88
C VAL A 12 -3.83 -1.68 1.59
N ALA A 13 -3.35 -2.15 2.73
CA ALA A 13 -2.31 -1.47 3.50
C ALA A 13 -0.96 -2.17 3.31
N PHE A 14 0.11 -1.42 3.06
CA PHE A 14 1.44 -2.02 3.00
C PHE A 14 2.53 -1.04 3.46
N LEU A 15 3.60 -1.64 3.97
CA LEU A 15 4.81 -0.93 4.37
C LEU A 15 5.74 -0.87 3.17
N LEU A 16 6.07 0.34 2.72
CA LEU A 16 6.99 0.57 1.63
C LEU A 16 8.33 1.05 2.20
N LEU A 17 9.42 0.41 1.78
CA LEU A 17 10.76 0.93 2.05
C LEU A 17 10.98 2.19 1.21
N LYS A 18 11.57 3.24 1.79
CA LYS A 18 11.85 4.52 1.10
C LYS A 18 12.98 4.39 0.05
N ARG A 19 12.75 3.60 -1.00
CA ARG A 19 13.69 3.37 -2.10
C ARG A 19 13.37 4.24 -3.33
N ILE A 20 12.12 4.66 -3.46
CA ILE A 20 11.56 5.34 -4.62
C ILE A 20 11.27 6.80 -4.25
N SER A 21 11.31 7.72 -5.22
CA SER A 21 10.95 9.11 -4.98
C SER A 21 9.47 9.23 -4.57
N PRO A 22 9.10 10.25 -3.76
CA PRO A 22 7.72 10.42 -3.31
C PRO A 22 6.75 10.69 -4.47
N GLY A 23 7.21 11.31 -5.56
CA GLY A 23 6.38 11.58 -6.74
C GLY A 23 5.97 10.30 -7.47
N GLU A 24 6.95 9.44 -7.77
CA GLU A 24 6.69 8.14 -8.39
C GLU A 24 5.82 7.24 -7.50
N THR A 25 6.03 7.28 -6.19
CA THR A 25 5.23 6.51 -5.23
C THR A 25 3.76 6.96 -5.26
N SER A 26 3.49 8.27 -5.20
CA SER A 26 2.12 8.80 -5.28
C SER A 26 1.46 8.50 -6.63
N PHE A 27 2.22 8.55 -7.73
CA PHE A 27 1.72 8.15 -9.05
C PHE A 27 1.33 6.67 -9.09
N LEU A 28 2.18 5.78 -8.60
CA LEU A 28 1.92 4.34 -8.55
C LEU A 28 0.71 4.01 -7.67
N ILE A 29 0.55 4.71 -6.54
CA ILE A 29 -0.62 4.56 -5.66
C ILE A 29 -1.90 4.87 -6.44
N GLY A 30 -2.01 6.06 -7.04
CA GLY A 30 -3.21 6.43 -7.80
C GLY A 30 -3.45 5.51 -9.01
N TYR A 31 -2.39 5.16 -9.75
CA TYR A 31 -2.48 4.24 -10.88
C TYR A 31 -3.05 2.87 -10.48
N THR A 32 -2.59 2.33 -9.35
CA THR A 32 -3.05 1.02 -8.87
C THR A 32 -4.44 1.07 -8.25
N GLU A 33 -4.83 2.16 -7.58
CA GLU A 33 -6.21 2.35 -7.10
C GLU A 33 -7.22 2.34 -8.24
N GLU A 34 -6.95 3.10 -9.31
CA GLU A 34 -7.84 3.18 -10.47
C GLU A 34 -7.90 1.84 -11.23
N MET A 35 -6.74 1.24 -11.50
CA MET A 35 -6.68 -0.04 -12.22
C MET A 35 -7.39 -1.16 -11.45
N LEU A 36 -7.17 -1.26 -10.14
CA LEU A 36 -7.84 -2.28 -9.31
C LEU A 36 -9.33 -2.00 -9.15
N SER A 37 -9.74 -0.73 -9.07
CA SER A 37 -11.16 -0.37 -9.01
C SER A 37 -11.90 -0.76 -10.29
N LEU A 38 -11.25 -0.61 -11.46
CA LEU A 38 -11.80 -1.05 -12.74
C LEU A 38 -11.93 -2.58 -12.84
N ILE A 39 -10.87 -3.31 -12.44
CA ILE A 39 -10.83 -4.78 -12.52
C ILE A 39 -11.83 -5.43 -11.56
N LEU A 40 -11.86 -4.96 -10.31
CA LEU A 40 -12.66 -5.57 -9.23
C LEU A 40 -14.07 -4.99 -9.14
N ARG A 41 -14.36 -3.93 -9.91
CA ARG A 41 -15.64 -3.18 -9.90
C ARG A 41 -16.07 -2.73 -8.49
N CYS A 42 -15.09 -2.40 -7.65
CA CYS A 42 -15.30 -1.97 -6.27
C CYS A 42 -14.31 -0.86 -5.90
N VAL A 43 -14.61 -0.08 -4.86
CA VAL A 43 -13.72 1.00 -4.43
C VAL A 43 -12.50 0.40 -3.73
N VAL A 44 -11.32 0.62 -4.28
CA VAL A 44 -10.05 0.20 -3.67
C VAL A 44 -9.35 1.42 -3.08
N LYS A 45 -8.92 1.31 -1.83
CA LYS A 45 -8.12 2.33 -1.14
C LYS A 45 -6.78 1.73 -0.74
N LEU A 46 -5.70 2.37 -1.15
CA LEU A 46 -4.33 1.97 -0.85
C LEU A 46 -3.76 2.86 0.26
N GLU A 47 -3.49 2.25 1.41
CA GLU A 47 -2.92 2.91 2.58
C GLU A 47 -1.42 2.55 2.66
N VAL A 48 -0.55 3.45 2.19
CA VAL A 48 0.91 3.22 2.17
C VAL A 48 1.55 3.90 3.37
N GLN A 49 2.26 3.11 4.17
CA GLN A 49 3.09 3.63 5.25
C GLN A 49 4.57 3.49 4.86
N LEU A 50 5.29 4.61 4.84
CA LEU A 50 6.71 4.65 4.53
C LEU A 50 7.52 4.23 5.77
N VAL A 51 8.44 3.29 5.56
CA VAL A 51 9.41 2.87 6.59
C VAL A 51 10.82 3.25 6.10
N ILE A 52 11.58 3.88 7.00
CA ILE A 52 12.93 4.41 6.69
C ILE A 52 13.95 3.28 6.74
N SER A 53 13.89 2.44 7.78
CA SER A 53 14.85 1.38 8.00
C SER A 53 14.17 0.02 8.12
N LYS A 54 14.74 -1.00 7.48
CA LYS A 54 14.29 -2.38 7.67
C LYS A 54 14.36 -2.81 9.14
N ASN A 55 15.27 -2.21 9.90
CA ASN A 55 15.45 -2.40 11.34
C ASN A 55 14.22 -2.03 12.17
N ASP A 56 13.40 -1.07 11.71
CA ASP A 56 12.18 -0.65 12.42
C ASP A 56 11.06 -1.72 12.33
N VAL A 57 11.21 -2.69 11.43
CA VAL A 57 10.27 -3.82 11.24
C VAL A 57 10.79 -5.09 11.91
N ILE A 58 11.99 -5.06 12.52
CA ILE A 58 12.58 -6.24 13.16
C ILE A 58 12.03 -6.40 14.56
N PHE A 59 11.20 -7.43 14.74
CA PHE A 59 10.62 -7.76 16.05
C PHE A 59 11.62 -8.47 16.98
N ARG A 60 12.50 -9.31 16.44
CA ARG A 60 13.50 -10.07 17.21
C ARG A 60 14.72 -10.39 16.35
N TYR A 61 15.90 -10.26 16.93
CA TYR A 61 17.14 -10.81 16.37
C TYR A 61 17.34 -12.22 16.96
N VAL A 62 17.56 -13.20 16.09
CA VAL A 62 17.92 -14.59 16.45
C VAL A 62 19.43 -14.73 16.30
#